data_AF-A0A7G2C6H3-F1
#
_entry.id   AF-A0A7G2C6H3-F1
#
_cell.length_a   1.000
_cell.length_b   1.000
_cell.length_c   1.000
_cell.angle_alpha   90.00
_cell.angle_beta   90.00
_cell.angle_gamma   90.00
#
_symmetry.space_group_name_H-M   'P 1'
#
loop_
_entity.id
_entity.type
_entity.pdbx_description
1 polymer ?
#
loop_
_entity_poly.entity_id
_entity_poly.type
_entity_poly.pdbx_seq_one_letter_code
_entity_poly.pdbx_strand_id
1 'polypeptide(L)'
;MSYLSVLFTALLLTISLCRGEDCYGDHCASCTEQGDCMKCEVGYYKSDDECYPNIPNCVLHNYFRQGCLYCKNGYVVSEDGMSCDMPIPNCDSLRLWRPVCEKCCCGLVTSSDALSCVNRTTVEHCVRYQSNSVRCEECSDGLTISEDGLHCHNCSTVELCQYCDASNRCTECGWHRHTIEGITYFEKYSLGTDTDGNQVCVSEVDGCQAYAHNGTCAECDEYHTLRDGDCICCKIPNCISRGMYGSCEACEGGLEVSTNGYSCVTCNVKDCLSCSANDMCSEYLREDICDYNTGSCMRLVKPQQNSPLTLAVIVVVVALLVVSQCVRCCACLARRRGGEETQALLV
;
A
#
# COMPACT_ATOMS: atom_id res chain seq x y z
N MET A 1 43.63 -18.14 97.19
CA MET A 1 43.79 -17.93 95.74
C MET A 1 44.38 -16.54 95.54
N SER A 2 45.57 -16.44 94.95
CA SER A 2 46.28 -15.15 94.88
C SER A 2 45.69 -14.26 93.79
N TYR A 3 45.62 -12.96 94.06
CA TYR A 3 45.17 -11.93 93.11
C TYR A 3 45.92 -11.98 91.77
N LEU A 4 47.15 -12.52 91.74
CA LEU A 4 47.92 -12.75 90.53
C LEU A 4 47.29 -13.78 89.58
N SER A 5 46.62 -14.81 90.09
CA SER A 5 45.97 -15.83 89.25
C SER A 5 44.75 -15.30 88.51
N VAL A 6 43.98 -14.42 89.16
CA VAL A 6 42.77 -13.83 88.57
C VAL A 6 43.15 -12.77 87.53
N LEU A 7 44.22 -12.00 87.78
CA LEU A 7 44.78 -11.04 86.83
C LEU A 7 45.35 -11.73 85.59
N PHE A 8 46.02 -12.87 85.72
CA PHE A 8 46.54 -13.61 84.56
C PHE A 8 45.42 -14.21 83.69
N THR A 9 44.35 -14.73 84.29
CA THR A 9 43.20 -15.22 83.53
C THR A 9 42.41 -14.10 82.86
N ALA A 10 42.27 -12.95 83.53
CA ALA A 10 41.62 -11.78 82.94
C ALA A 10 42.44 -11.17 81.79
N LEU A 11 43.78 -11.13 81.91
CA LEU A 11 44.67 -10.66 80.85
C LEU A 11 44.70 -11.60 79.63
N LEU A 12 44.62 -12.92 79.84
CA LEU A 12 44.54 -13.88 78.74
C LEU A 12 43.16 -13.83 78.04
N LEU A 13 42.07 -13.57 78.77
CA LEU A 13 40.75 -13.36 78.19
C LEU A 13 40.64 -12.05 77.40
N THR A 14 41.30 -10.96 77.84
CA THR A 14 41.33 -9.71 77.07
C THR A 14 42.25 -9.77 75.85
N ILE A 15 43.35 -10.52 75.89
CA ILE A 15 44.21 -10.74 74.71
C ILE A 15 43.52 -11.64 73.67
N SER A 16 42.67 -12.59 74.10
CA SER A 16 41.92 -13.46 73.19
C SER A 16 40.73 -12.79 72.51
N LEU A 17 40.23 -11.66 73.03
CA LEU A 17 39.12 -10.90 72.44
C LEU A 17 39.57 -9.74 71.53
N CYS A 18 40.86 -9.39 71.54
CA CYS A 18 41.45 -8.42 70.60
C CYS A 18 42.19 -9.08 69.42
N ARG A 19 42.10 -10.40 69.29
CA ARG A 19 42.61 -11.16 68.13
C ARG A 19 41.47 -11.49 67.16
N GLY A 20 40.53 -10.56 67.01
CA GLY A 20 39.72 -10.53 65.80
C GLY A 20 40.69 -10.20 64.68
N GLU A 21 41.07 -11.22 63.90
CA GLU A 21 41.68 -11.00 62.60
C GLU A 21 40.62 -10.25 61.79
N ASP A 22 40.71 -8.92 61.78
CA ASP A 22 39.84 -8.07 60.99
C ASP A 22 40.11 -8.43 59.52
N CYS A 23 39.27 -9.31 58.97
CA CYS A 23 39.31 -9.65 57.56
C CYS A 23 39.13 -8.36 56.75
N TYR A 24 40.09 -8.06 55.88
CA TYR A 24 40.08 -6.84 55.09
C TYR A 24 39.16 -7.06 53.87
N GLY A 25 37.84 -7.12 54.11
CA GLY A 25 36.85 -7.32 53.05
C GLY A 25 35.42 -7.43 53.56
N ASP A 26 34.53 -6.60 53.01
CA ASP A 26 33.10 -6.67 53.29
C ASP A 26 32.55 -8.05 52.93
N HIS A 27 31.69 -8.61 53.79
CA HIS A 27 31.02 -9.91 53.60
C HIS A 27 31.96 -11.13 53.52
N CYS A 28 33.15 -11.04 54.10
CA CYS A 28 34.04 -12.19 54.27
C CYS A 28 33.69 -13.01 55.52
N ALA A 29 33.38 -14.29 55.35
CA ALA A 29 33.07 -15.22 56.45
C ALA A 29 34.31 -15.85 57.09
N SER A 30 35.44 -15.93 56.38
CA SER A 30 36.74 -16.38 56.92
C SER A 30 37.90 -15.91 56.06
N CYS A 31 39.02 -15.49 56.66
CA CYS A 31 40.21 -15.00 55.96
C CYS A 31 41.51 -15.77 56.32
N THR A 32 42.56 -15.56 55.51
CA THR A 32 43.93 -16.04 55.78
C THR A 32 44.59 -15.22 56.88
N GLU A 33 45.74 -15.68 57.41
CA GLU A 33 46.55 -14.91 58.37
C GLU A 33 47.05 -13.57 57.79
N GLN A 34 47.08 -13.43 56.46
CA GLN A 34 47.42 -12.20 55.74
C GLN A 34 46.22 -11.25 55.55
N GLY A 35 45.01 -11.67 55.93
CA GLY A 35 43.77 -10.90 55.81
C GLY A 35 42.98 -11.15 54.52
N ASP A 36 43.43 -12.04 53.64
CA ASP A 36 42.76 -12.33 52.36
C ASP A 36 41.51 -13.18 52.58
N CYS A 37 40.40 -12.86 51.90
CA CYS A 37 39.17 -13.61 52.13
C CYS A 37 39.24 -15.03 51.56
N MET A 38 39.06 -16.06 52.40
CA MET A 38 39.01 -17.46 51.96
C MET A 38 37.59 -17.92 51.62
N LYS A 39 36.58 -17.40 52.33
CA LYS A 39 35.18 -17.81 52.16
C LYS A 39 34.27 -16.62 52.38
N CYS A 40 33.34 -16.40 51.46
CA CYS A 40 32.33 -15.35 51.58
C CYS A 40 31.12 -15.80 52.42
N GLU A 41 30.38 -14.83 52.94
CA GLU A 41 29.08 -15.04 53.57
C GLU A 41 28.06 -15.70 52.61
N VAL A 42 27.02 -16.33 53.16
CA VAL A 42 25.97 -16.95 52.35
C VAL A 42 25.27 -15.87 51.51
N GLY A 43 25.15 -16.10 50.20
CA GLY A 43 24.63 -15.12 49.26
C GLY A 43 25.71 -14.33 48.53
N TYR A 44 26.99 -14.57 48.82
CA TYR A 44 28.13 -13.95 48.14
C TYR A 44 29.04 -15.03 47.51
N TYR A 45 29.77 -14.67 46.45
CA TYR A 45 30.77 -15.52 45.81
C TYR A 45 32.11 -14.79 45.70
N LYS A 46 33.21 -15.55 45.78
CA LYS A 46 34.57 -15.01 45.76
C LYS A 46 35.05 -14.78 44.31
N SER A 47 35.56 -13.59 44.01
CA SER A 47 36.27 -13.27 42.76
C SER A 47 37.43 -12.31 43.09
N ASP A 48 38.65 -12.61 42.65
CA ASP A 48 39.84 -11.76 42.88
C ASP A 48 39.98 -11.27 44.33
N ASP A 49 39.84 -12.20 45.28
CA ASP A 49 39.94 -11.98 46.74
C ASP A 49 38.86 -11.11 47.39
N GLU A 50 37.89 -10.61 46.61
CA GLU A 50 36.71 -9.90 47.09
C GLU A 50 35.45 -10.79 47.04
N CYS A 51 34.49 -10.48 47.90
CA CYS A 51 33.19 -11.14 47.97
C CYS A 51 32.12 -10.30 47.29
N TYR A 52 31.58 -10.82 46.19
CA TYR A 52 30.52 -10.15 45.42
C TYR A 52 29.16 -10.79 45.73
N PRO A 53 28.08 -10.01 45.80
CA PRO A 53 26.75 -10.55 45.99
C PRO A 53 26.39 -11.46 44.81
N ASN A 54 25.73 -12.57 45.10
CA ASN A 54 25.26 -13.50 44.09
C ASN A 54 23.94 -12.97 43.49
N ILE A 55 24.06 -12.03 42.55
CA ILE A 55 22.92 -11.44 41.85
C ILE A 55 22.56 -12.36 40.66
N PRO A 56 21.37 -13.01 40.67
CA PRO A 56 20.95 -13.85 39.56
C PRO A 56 20.94 -13.07 38.25
N ASN A 57 21.42 -13.69 37.17
CA ASN A 57 21.52 -13.08 35.84
C ASN A 57 22.50 -11.89 35.73
N CYS A 58 23.34 -11.63 36.72
CA CYS A 58 24.44 -10.68 36.55
C CYS A 58 25.60 -11.29 35.76
N VAL A 59 26.13 -10.55 34.79
CA VAL A 59 27.32 -10.91 33.99
C VAL A 59 28.56 -10.21 34.52
N LEU A 60 28.43 -8.94 34.89
CA LEU A 60 29.53 -8.14 35.42
C LEU A 60 29.08 -7.37 36.64
N HIS A 61 29.81 -7.51 37.75
CA HIS A 61 29.57 -6.75 38.97
C HIS A 61 30.34 -5.42 38.94
N ASN A 62 29.79 -4.41 39.60
CA ASN A 62 30.44 -3.12 39.75
C ASN A 62 31.52 -3.21 40.84
N TYR A 63 32.73 -2.77 40.52
CA TYR A 63 33.89 -2.83 41.41
C TYR A 63 33.76 -1.94 42.65
N PHE A 64 32.96 -0.87 42.60
CA PHE A 64 32.88 0.14 43.68
C PHE A 64 31.55 0.17 44.42
N ARG A 65 30.53 -0.51 43.92
CA ARG A 65 29.19 -0.55 44.49
C ARG A 65 28.73 -1.99 44.39
N GLN A 66 28.37 -2.62 45.51
CA GLN A 66 28.05 -4.05 45.67
C GLN A 66 26.83 -4.51 44.82
N GLY A 67 26.85 -4.33 43.50
CA GLY A 67 25.71 -4.49 42.60
C GLY A 67 26.13 -4.91 41.20
N CYS A 68 25.15 -5.17 40.33
CA CYS A 68 25.37 -5.57 38.96
C CYS A 68 25.60 -4.37 38.04
N LEU A 69 26.64 -4.42 37.22
CA LEU A 69 26.93 -3.45 36.16
C LEU A 69 26.30 -3.85 34.82
N TYR A 70 26.36 -5.14 34.47
CA TYR A 70 25.73 -5.68 33.27
C TYR A 70 24.99 -6.98 33.57
N CYS A 71 23.70 -7.04 33.26
CA CYS A 71 22.92 -8.27 33.31
C CYS A 71 23.10 -9.10 32.03
N LYS A 72 22.71 -10.37 32.09
CA LYS A 72 22.58 -11.25 30.92
C LYS A 72 21.59 -10.63 29.93
N ASN A 73 21.76 -10.92 28.64
CA ASN A 73 20.82 -10.48 27.60
C ASN A 73 19.37 -10.79 27.99
N GLY A 74 18.50 -9.79 27.91
CA GLY A 74 17.08 -9.90 28.30
C GLY A 74 16.75 -9.40 29.70
N TYR A 75 17.74 -9.02 30.51
CA TYR A 75 17.54 -8.48 31.85
C TYR A 75 18.08 -7.05 31.93
N VAL A 76 17.46 -6.23 32.78
CA VAL A 76 17.84 -4.85 33.05
C VAL A 76 18.25 -4.72 34.51
N VAL A 77 19.33 -3.98 34.77
CA VAL A 77 19.79 -3.68 36.13
C VAL A 77 18.73 -2.83 36.82
N SER A 78 18.34 -3.19 38.04
CA SER A 78 17.46 -2.40 38.89
C SER A 78 18.07 -1.05 39.26
N GLU A 79 17.26 -0.11 39.71
CA GLU A 79 17.73 1.23 40.05
C GLU A 79 18.79 1.23 41.18
N ASP A 80 18.71 0.29 42.11
CA ASP A 80 19.68 0.09 43.20
C ASP A 80 20.89 -0.77 42.80
N GLY A 81 20.86 -1.37 41.61
CA GLY A 81 21.90 -2.29 41.14
C GLY A 81 21.87 -3.67 41.79
N MET A 82 20.88 -4.00 42.61
CA MET A 82 20.84 -5.24 43.40
C MET A 82 20.07 -6.38 42.74
N SER A 83 19.35 -6.12 41.64
CA SER A 83 18.68 -7.15 40.85
C SER A 83 18.88 -6.93 39.35
N CYS A 84 18.81 -8.04 38.63
CA CYS A 84 18.69 -8.07 37.18
C CYS A 84 17.29 -8.58 36.87
N ASP A 85 16.37 -7.66 36.61
CA ASP A 85 14.97 -7.96 36.43
C ASP A 85 14.62 -8.02 34.95
N MET A 86 13.69 -8.91 34.61
CA MET A 86 13.12 -8.95 33.28
C MET A 86 11.99 -7.90 33.22
N PRO A 87 12.14 -6.81 32.46
CA PRO A 87 11.20 -5.69 32.48
C PRO A 87 9.82 -6.05 31.92
N ILE A 88 9.71 -7.10 31.10
CA ILE A 88 8.46 -7.53 30.47
C ILE A 88 8.16 -8.96 30.91
N PRO A 89 7.12 -9.17 31.74
CA PRO A 89 6.67 -10.50 32.13
C PRO A 89 6.36 -11.38 30.92
N ASN A 90 6.77 -12.65 30.97
CA ASN A 90 6.57 -13.65 29.93
C ASN A 90 7.27 -13.34 28.59
N CYS A 91 8.32 -12.53 28.60
CA CYS A 91 9.14 -12.30 27.42
C CYS A 91 10.34 -13.26 27.37
N ASP A 92 10.48 -14.05 26.30
CA ASP A 92 11.64 -14.93 26.09
C ASP A 92 12.89 -14.14 25.63
N SER A 93 12.71 -13.07 24.86
CA SER A 93 13.82 -12.23 24.38
C SER A 93 13.43 -10.77 24.23
N LEU A 94 14.31 -9.86 24.68
CA LEU A 94 14.18 -8.43 24.46
C LEU A 94 15.01 -7.97 23.27
N ARG A 95 14.54 -6.93 22.58
CA ARG A 95 15.33 -6.27 21.53
C ARG A 95 16.49 -5.50 22.16
N LEU A 96 17.70 -5.62 21.60
CA LEU A 96 18.84 -4.83 22.06
C LEU A 96 18.54 -3.32 21.92
N TRP A 97 18.89 -2.53 22.95
CA TRP A 97 18.77 -1.06 23.01
C TRP A 97 17.37 -0.46 23.17
N ARG A 98 16.31 -1.27 23.20
CA ARG A 98 14.95 -0.83 23.57
C ARG A 98 14.32 -1.88 24.46
N PRO A 99 13.73 -1.52 25.62
CA PRO A 99 13.08 -2.48 26.51
C PRO A 99 11.71 -2.90 25.94
N VAL A 100 11.74 -3.52 24.76
CA VAL A 100 10.56 -4.07 24.06
C VAL A 100 10.79 -5.57 23.84
N CYS A 101 9.70 -6.33 23.94
CA CYS A 101 9.74 -7.76 23.77
C CYS A 101 9.82 -8.13 22.28
N GLU A 102 10.81 -8.93 21.93
CA GLU A 102 10.98 -9.47 20.58
C GLU A 102 10.25 -10.80 20.43
N LYS A 103 10.29 -11.64 21.46
CA LYS A 103 9.60 -12.94 21.47
C LYS A 103 8.96 -13.19 22.82
N CYS A 104 7.67 -13.50 22.82
CA CYS A 104 6.93 -13.91 24.01
C CYS A 104 7.00 -15.42 24.23
N CYS A 105 6.99 -15.82 25.49
CA CYS A 105 7.02 -17.22 25.90
C CYS A 105 5.62 -17.85 25.90
N CYS A 106 5.56 -19.18 26.02
CA CYS A 106 4.33 -19.90 26.37
C CYS A 106 3.12 -19.69 25.44
N GLY A 107 3.36 -19.38 24.16
CA GLY A 107 2.29 -19.16 23.17
C GLY A 107 1.62 -17.79 23.25
N LEU A 108 2.13 -16.88 24.07
CA LEU A 108 1.73 -15.48 24.08
C LEU A 108 2.31 -14.75 22.86
N VAL A 109 1.72 -13.59 22.53
CA VAL A 109 2.16 -12.73 21.44
C VAL A 109 2.49 -11.34 21.98
N THR A 110 3.37 -10.61 21.29
CA THR A 110 3.72 -9.25 21.68
C THR A 110 2.51 -8.33 21.49
N SER A 111 2.28 -7.44 22.45
CA SER A 111 1.32 -6.34 22.30
C SER A 111 1.72 -5.42 21.14
N SER A 112 0.80 -4.58 20.69
CA SER A 112 1.03 -3.65 19.58
C SER A 112 2.20 -2.68 19.81
N ASP A 113 2.45 -2.29 21.06
CA ASP A 113 3.58 -1.47 21.50
C ASP A 113 4.83 -2.29 21.88
N ALA A 114 4.74 -3.62 21.83
CA ALA A 114 5.75 -4.58 22.27
C ALA A 114 6.23 -4.41 23.73
N LEU A 115 5.43 -3.78 24.60
CA LEU A 115 5.75 -3.59 26.02
C LEU A 115 5.13 -4.67 26.93
N SER A 116 4.34 -5.58 26.37
CA SER A 116 3.73 -6.69 27.09
C SER A 116 3.55 -7.94 26.21
N CYS A 117 3.42 -9.10 26.86
CA CYS A 117 3.08 -10.36 26.21
C CYS A 117 1.65 -10.73 26.61
N VAL A 118 0.75 -10.81 25.63
CA VAL A 118 -0.68 -11.03 25.84
C VAL A 118 -1.17 -12.30 25.14
N ASN A 119 -2.33 -12.80 25.56
CA ASN A 119 -2.93 -13.97 24.93
C ASN A 119 -3.36 -13.62 23.50
N ARG A 120 -3.16 -14.55 22.57
CA ARG A 120 -3.50 -14.38 21.15
C ARG A 120 -5.00 -14.18 20.91
N THR A 121 -5.86 -14.65 21.83
CA THR A 121 -7.32 -14.66 21.69
C THR A 121 -8.00 -13.30 21.96
N THR A 122 -7.29 -12.18 21.92
CA THR A 122 -7.87 -10.87 22.26
C THR A 122 -8.66 -10.23 21.13
N VAL A 123 -8.39 -10.58 19.86
CA VAL A 123 -9.13 -10.03 18.72
C VAL A 123 -10.30 -10.94 18.39
N GLU A 124 -11.52 -10.55 18.77
CA GLU A 124 -12.73 -11.28 18.41
C GLU A 124 -12.87 -11.40 16.89
N HIS A 125 -13.35 -12.56 16.44
CA HIS A 125 -13.58 -12.90 15.02
C HIS A 125 -12.33 -12.92 14.11
N CYS A 126 -11.11 -12.90 14.65
CA CYS A 126 -9.92 -13.11 13.85
C CYS A 126 -9.70 -14.61 13.55
N VAL A 127 -9.55 -14.96 12.26
CA VAL A 127 -9.30 -16.33 11.78
C VAL A 127 -7.80 -16.61 11.67
N ARG A 128 -7.03 -15.60 11.23
CA ARG A 128 -5.58 -15.70 11.06
C ARG A 128 -4.89 -14.48 11.63
N TYR A 129 -3.87 -14.68 12.44
CA TYR A 129 -3.06 -13.63 13.05
C TYR A 129 -1.71 -13.53 12.36
N GLN A 130 -1.15 -12.31 12.31
CA GLN A 130 0.23 -12.11 11.88
C GLN A 130 1.21 -12.90 12.78
N SER A 131 2.35 -13.29 12.21
CA SER A 131 3.36 -14.06 12.94
C SER A 131 3.89 -13.26 14.15
N ASN A 132 3.85 -13.86 15.35
CA ASN A 132 4.28 -13.26 16.61
C ASN A 132 3.61 -11.91 16.97
N SER A 133 2.40 -11.64 16.49
CA SER A 133 1.68 -10.40 16.80
C SER A 133 0.24 -10.68 17.25
N VAL A 134 -0.32 -9.75 18.02
CA VAL A 134 -1.77 -9.64 18.28
C VAL A 134 -2.57 -9.18 17.07
N ARG A 135 -1.92 -8.65 16.03
CA ARG A 135 -2.61 -8.10 14.87
C ARG A 135 -3.23 -9.20 14.02
N CYS A 136 -4.49 -9.00 13.67
CA CYS A 136 -5.21 -9.86 12.76
C CYS A 136 -4.69 -9.69 11.33
N GLU A 137 -4.54 -10.80 10.63
CA GLU A 137 -4.21 -10.88 9.21
C GLU A 137 -5.44 -11.25 8.37
N GLU A 138 -6.42 -11.94 8.96
CA GLU A 138 -7.64 -12.38 8.30
C GLU A 138 -8.79 -12.47 9.30
N CYS A 139 -9.87 -11.72 9.08
CA CYS A 139 -11.08 -11.78 9.88
C CYS A 139 -12.03 -12.89 9.37
N SER A 140 -13.01 -13.25 10.19
CA SER A 140 -14.10 -14.16 9.79
C SER A 140 -14.89 -13.56 8.62
N ASP A 141 -15.51 -14.43 7.82
CA ASP A 141 -16.26 -14.04 6.62
C ASP A 141 -17.20 -12.85 6.88
N GLY A 142 -17.10 -11.82 6.03
CA GLY A 142 -17.92 -10.61 6.08
C GLY A 142 -17.44 -9.53 7.04
N LEU A 143 -16.29 -9.72 7.72
CA LEU A 143 -15.66 -8.69 8.54
C LEU A 143 -14.36 -8.19 7.91
N THR A 144 -14.05 -6.92 8.12
CA THR A 144 -12.86 -6.23 7.63
C THR A 144 -11.95 -5.88 8.80
N ILE A 145 -10.64 -5.91 8.58
CA ILE A 145 -9.63 -5.63 9.60
C ILE A 145 -9.57 -4.11 9.85
N SER A 146 -9.48 -3.69 11.12
CA SER A 146 -9.23 -2.30 11.49
C SER A 146 -7.83 -1.83 11.07
N GLU A 147 -7.61 -0.52 10.96
CA GLU A 147 -6.29 0.03 10.59
C GLU A 147 -5.17 -0.40 11.55
N ASP A 148 -5.46 -0.48 12.85
CA ASP A 148 -4.53 -0.98 13.87
C ASP A 148 -4.40 -2.52 13.87
N GLY A 149 -5.23 -3.23 13.13
CA GLY A 149 -5.28 -4.69 13.08
C GLY A 149 -5.73 -5.35 14.38
N LEU A 150 -6.29 -4.61 15.33
CA LEU A 150 -6.69 -5.13 16.64
C LEU A 150 -8.18 -5.45 16.73
N HIS A 151 -8.95 -5.18 15.67
CA HIS A 151 -10.38 -5.41 15.61
C HIS A 151 -10.80 -5.92 14.22
N CYS A 152 -11.87 -6.71 14.21
CA CYS A 152 -12.58 -7.13 13.01
C CYS A 152 -13.95 -6.46 13.01
N HIS A 153 -14.18 -5.52 12.11
CA HIS A 153 -15.40 -4.72 12.03
C HIS A 153 -16.26 -5.14 10.87
N ASN A 154 -17.56 -4.94 11.00
CA ASN A 154 -18.48 -5.19 9.90
C ASN A 154 -18.60 -3.94 9.04
N CYS A 155 -17.92 -3.93 7.88
CA CYS A 155 -17.97 -2.81 6.94
C CYS A 155 -19.01 -3.02 5.83
N SER A 156 -20.06 -3.80 6.12
CA SER A 156 -21.03 -4.29 5.13
C SER A 156 -21.79 -3.23 4.35
N THR A 157 -21.63 -1.94 4.64
CA THR A 157 -22.22 -0.86 3.84
C THR A 157 -21.29 -0.32 2.76
N VAL A 158 -20.00 -0.66 2.76
CA VAL A 158 -19.03 -0.12 1.78
C VAL A 158 -18.34 -1.26 1.04
N GLU A 159 -18.79 -1.51 -0.19
CA GLU A 159 -18.14 -2.49 -1.07
C GLU A 159 -16.68 -2.09 -1.35
N LEU A 160 -15.78 -3.07 -1.47
CA LEU A 160 -14.34 -2.87 -1.73
C LEU A 160 -13.55 -2.13 -0.63
N CYS A 161 -14.12 -1.97 0.57
CA CYS A 161 -13.39 -1.38 1.69
C CYS A 161 -12.31 -2.32 2.23
N GLN A 162 -11.07 -1.82 2.36
CA GLN A 162 -9.92 -2.58 2.88
C GLN A 162 -9.73 -2.42 4.38
N TYR A 163 -9.93 -1.20 4.91
CA TYR A 163 -9.81 -0.91 6.33
C TYR A 163 -10.97 -0.02 6.80
N CYS A 164 -11.39 -0.23 8.04
CA CYS A 164 -12.42 0.57 8.66
C CYS A 164 -12.06 0.99 10.08
N ASP A 165 -12.71 2.04 10.55
CA ASP A 165 -12.62 2.48 11.94
C ASP A 165 -13.62 1.75 12.85
N ALA A 166 -13.53 2.03 14.15
CA ALA A 166 -14.41 1.46 15.17
C ALA A 166 -15.89 1.87 15.03
N SER A 167 -16.20 2.85 14.18
CA SER A 167 -17.57 3.28 13.87
C SER A 167 -18.11 2.60 12.60
N ASN A 168 -17.44 1.56 12.10
CA ASN A 168 -17.74 0.86 10.84
C ASN A 168 -17.68 1.76 9.61
N ARG A 169 -16.88 2.83 9.65
CA ARG A 169 -16.65 3.71 8.48
C ARG A 169 -15.42 3.26 7.73
N CYS A 170 -15.50 3.26 6.40
CA CYS A 170 -14.35 2.92 5.57
C CYS A 170 -13.30 4.03 5.66
N THR A 171 -12.06 3.64 5.97
CA THR A 171 -10.91 4.55 6.06
C THR A 171 -9.96 4.39 4.88
N GLU A 172 -9.86 3.19 4.31
CA GLU A 172 -9.09 2.94 3.09
C GLU A 172 -9.79 1.90 2.20
N CYS A 173 -9.82 2.21 0.90
CA CYS A 173 -10.34 1.33 -0.13
C CYS A 173 -9.26 0.39 -0.66
N GLY A 174 -9.68 -0.82 -1.03
CA GLY A 174 -8.79 -1.87 -1.50
C GLY A 174 -8.29 -1.66 -2.92
N TRP A 175 -7.36 -2.54 -3.30
CA TRP A 175 -6.97 -2.72 -4.68
C TRP A 175 -7.90 -3.73 -5.34
N HIS A 176 -8.49 -3.38 -6.49
CA HIS A 176 -9.29 -4.31 -7.27
C HIS A 176 -8.50 -4.84 -8.45
N ARG A 177 -8.74 -6.11 -8.77
CA ARG A 177 -8.05 -6.81 -9.86
C ARG A 177 -9.00 -6.98 -11.03
N HIS A 178 -8.73 -6.25 -12.09
CA HIS A 178 -9.48 -6.33 -13.34
C HIS A 178 -8.76 -7.27 -14.32
N THR A 179 -9.52 -7.98 -15.14
CA THR A 179 -8.96 -8.81 -16.22
C THR A 179 -9.73 -8.53 -17.50
N ILE A 180 -9.09 -7.85 -18.44
CA ILE A 180 -9.65 -7.54 -19.77
C ILE A 180 -8.81 -8.30 -20.80
N GLU A 181 -9.46 -9.12 -21.62
CA GLU A 181 -8.81 -9.90 -22.69
C GLU A 181 -7.61 -10.75 -22.22
N GLY A 182 -7.66 -11.23 -20.97
CA GLY A 182 -6.60 -12.04 -20.36
C GLY A 182 -5.41 -11.24 -19.80
N ILE A 183 -5.44 -9.91 -19.90
CA ILE A 183 -4.47 -9.03 -19.26
C ILE A 183 -5.04 -8.59 -17.90
N THR A 184 -4.26 -8.82 -16.84
CA THR A 184 -4.63 -8.45 -15.48
C THR A 184 -3.99 -7.12 -15.10
N TYR A 185 -4.78 -6.19 -14.58
CA TYR A 185 -4.31 -4.93 -14.00
C TYR A 185 -4.92 -4.73 -12.61
N PHE A 186 -4.16 -4.02 -11.76
CA PHE A 186 -4.57 -3.64 -10.41
C PHE A 186 -4.89 -2.16 -10.41
N GLU A 187 -6.05 -1.81 -9.91
CA GLU A 187 -6.50 -0.44 -9.78
C GLU A 187 -6.73 -0.13 -8.30
N LYS A 188 -6.20 1.02 -7.85
CA LYS A 188 -6.41 1.49 -6.48
C LYS A 188 -7.70 2.29 -6.45
N TYR A 189 -8.62 1.91 -5.57
CA TYR A 189 -9.84 2.66 -5.34
C TYR A 189 -9.58 3.74 -4.29
N SER A 190 -10.28 4.86 -4.42
CA SER A 190 -10.24 6.00 -3.51
C SER A 190 -11.56 6.11 -2.76
N LEU A 191 -11.51 6.69 -1.56
CA LEU A 191 -12.71 6.92 -0.77
C LEU A 191 -13.51 8.10 -1.36
N GLY A 192 -14.75 7.84 -1.75
CA GLY A 192 -15.70 8.83 -2.27
C GLY A 192 -17.00 8.85 -1.46
N THR A 193 -17.95 9.64 -1.95
CA THR A 193 -19.32 9.69 -1.44
C THR A 193 -20.30 9.42 -2.56
N ASP A 194 -21.30 8.58 -2.30
CA ASP A 194 -22.36 8.31 -3.26
C ASP A 194 -23.39 9.46 -3.31
N THR A 195 -24.36 9.37 -4.22
CA THR A 195 -25.45 10.35 -4.37
C THR A 195 -26.33 10.51 -3.14
N ASP A 196 -26.31 9.55 -2.20
CA ASP A 196 -27.05 9.59 -0.94
C ASP A 196 -26.20 10.12 0.23
N GLY A 197 -24.93 10.43 -0.02
CA GLY A 197 -23.97 10.91 0.97
C GLY A 197 -23.29 9.82 1.80
N ASN A 198 -23.45 8.54 1.44
CA ASN A 198 -22.75 7.43 2.10
C ASN A 198 -21.34 7.27 1.55
N GLN A 199 -20.45 6.65 2.33
CA GLN A 199 -19.11 6.32 1.87
C GLN A 199 -19.15 5.21 0.81
N VAL A 200 -18.37 5.37 -0.24
CA VAL A 200 -18.20 4.37 -1.31
C VAL A 200 -16.74 4.35 -1.75
N CYS A 201 -16.25 3.18 -2.14
CA CYS A 201 -14.94 3.05 -2.77
C CYS A 201 -15.09 3.17 -4.29
N VAL A 202 -14.38 4.12 -4.89
CA VAL A 202 -14.55 4.48 -6.31
C VAL A 202 -13.22 4.41 -7.05
N SER A 203 -13.25 3.96 -8.31
CA SER A 203 -12.17 4.23 -9.25
C SER A 203 -12.22 5.72 -9.61
N GLU A 204 -11.07 6.38 -9.64
CA GLU A 204 -11.03 7.81 -9.98
C GLU A 204 -11.35 7.99 -11.47
N VAL A 205 -12.59 8.40 -11.75
CA VAL A 205 -13.06 8.68 -13.11
C VAL A 205 -12.91 10.17 -13.37
N ASP A 206 -12.09 10.53 -14.36
CA ASP A 206 -11.88 11.93 -14.75
C ASP A 206 -13.22 12.59 -15.12
N GLY A 207 -13.47 13.77 -14.54
CA GLY A 207 -14.72 14.50 -14.72
C GLY A 207 -15.96 13.92 -14.01
N CYS A 208 -15.81 12.96 -13.09
CA CYS A 208 -16.93 12.45 -12.29
C CYS A 208 -17.19 13.32 -11.04
N GLN A 209 -18.42 13.82 -10.87
CA GLN A 209 -18.84 14.64 -9.74
C GLN A 209 -19.54 13.85 -8.63
N ALA A 210 -20.32 12.84 -9.00
CA ALA A 210 -21.01 11.99 -8.03
C ALA A 210 -20.97 10.53 -8.46
N TYR A 211 -20.89 9.64 -7.49
CA TYR A 211 -20.80 8.20 -7.71
C TYR A 211 -22.09 7.50 -7.26
N ALA A 212 -22.45 6.42 -7.94
CA ALA A 212 -23.49 5.51 -7.48
C ALA A 212 -22.96 4.64 -6.31
N HIS A 213 -23.86 3.97 -5.61
CA HIS A 213 -23.51 3.13 -4.46
C HIS A 213 -22.54 1.97 -4.80
N ASN A 214 -22.54 1.50 -6.05
CA ASN A 214 -21.61 0.48 -6.56
C ASN A 214 -20.25 1.05 -7.00
N GLY A 215 -20.01 2.34 -6.77
CA GLY A 215 -18.78 3.04 -7.12
C GLY A 215 -18.64 3.47 -8.58
N THR A 216 -19.62 3.20 -9.45
CA THR A 216 -19.62 3.73 -10.83
C THR A 216 -19.99 5.21 -10.86
N CYS A 217 -19.53 5.95 -11.86
CA CYS A 217 -19.92 7.36 -11.95
C CYS A 217 -21.42 7.50 -12.24
N ALA A 218 -22.10 8.37 -11.47
CA ALA A 218 -23.53 8.67 -11.61
C ALA A 218 -23.79 10.06 -12.19
N GLU A 219 -22.89 11.01 -11.95
CA GLU A 219 -23.00 12.39 -12.46
C GLU A 219 -21.62 12.88 -12.88
N CYS A 220 -21.53 13.42 -14.09
CA CYS A 220 -20.31 14.02 -14.63
C CYS A 220 -20.34 15.53 -14.48
N ASP A 221 -19.17 16.16 -14.50
CA ASP A 221 -19.07 17.62 -14.53
C ASP A 221 -19.67 18.23 -15.81
N GLU A 222 -19.82 19.57 -15.82
CA GLU A 222 -20.46 20.33 -16.90
C GLU A 222 -19.82 20.08 -18.29
N TYR A 223 -18.57 19.64 -18.33
CA TYR A 223 -17.80 19.40 -19.54
C TYR A 223 -17.80 17.94 -19.98
N HIS A 224 -18.28 17.02 -19.16
CA HIS A 224 -18.28 15.60 -19.44
C HIS A 224 -19.70 15.09 -19.73
N THR A 225 -19.81 13.91 -20.34
CA THR A 225 -21.10 13.25 -20.57
C THR A 225 -21.01 11.83 -20.09
N LEU A 226 -21.96 11.42 -19.23
CA LEU A 226 -21.99 10.07 -18.68
C LEU A 226 -22.35 9.07 -19.78
N ARG A 227 -21.50 8.06 -19.97
CA ARG A 227 -21.75 6.94 -20.88
C ARG A 227 -21.17 5.68 -20.29
N ASP A 228 -22.03 4.68 -20.06
CA ASP A 228 -21.65 3.36 -19.56
C ASP A 228 -20.87 3.38 -18.22
N GLY A 229 -21.11 4.39 -17.38
CA GLY A 229 -20.44 4.56 -16.08
C GLY A 229 -19.15 5.40 -16.13
N ASP A 230 -18.72 5.81 -17.31
CA ASP A 230 -17.57 6.69 -17.53
C ASP A 230 -18.01 8.11 -17.89
N CYS A 231 -17.24 9.09 -17.40
CA CYS A 231 -17.36 10.47 -17.83
C CYS A 231 -16.45 10.71 -19.02
N ILE A 232 -17.05 10.88 -20.19
CA ILE A 232 -16.29 11.13 -21.41
C ILE A 232 -16.16 12.64 -21.58
N CYS A 233 -14.91 13.13 -21.64
CA CYS A 233 -14.64 14.55 -21.83
C CYS A 233 -15.35 15.13 -23.03
N CYS A 234 -15.62 16.42 -22.85
CA CYS A 234 -15.77 17.40 -23.89
C CYS A 234 -17.15 17.29 -24.52
N LYS A 235 -18.18 17.75 -23.80
CA LYS A 235 -19.42 18.22 -24.40
C LYS A 235 -19.11 19.39 -25.33
N ILE A 236 -18.62 19.09 -26.53
CA ILE A 236 -18.33 20.09 -27.55
C ILE A 236 -19.69 20.64 -28.00
N PRO A 237 -20.02 21.91 -27.69
CA PRO A 237 -21.30 22.47 -28.06
C PRO A 237 -21.47 22.40 -29.58
N ASN A 238 -22.66 22.00 -30.03
CA ASN A 238 -22.98 21.81 -31.45
C ASN A 238 -22.17 20.72 -32.15
N CYS A 239 -21.59 19.74 -31.45
CA CYS A 239 -20.94 18.58 -32.09
C CYS A 239 -21.93 17.43 -32.28
N ILE A 240 -22.12 16.97 -33.52
CA ILE A 240 -23.04 15.88 -33.91
C ILE A 240 -22.36 14.51 -33.83
N SER A 241 -21.10 14.40 -34.27
CA SER A 241 -20.35 13.14 -34.23
C SER A 241 -19.00 13.32 -33.57
N ARG A 242 -18.59 12.36 -32.75
CA ARG A 242 -17.29 12.37 -32.05
C ARG A 242 -16.42 11.21 -32.52
N GLY A 243 -15.13 11.50 -32.64
CA GLY A 243 -14.08 10.53 -32.89
C GLY A 243 -13.59 9.85 -31.61
N MET A 244 -12.64 8.92 -31.80
CA MET A 244 -12.13 8.00 -30.78
C MET A 244 -11.39 8.66 -29.60
N TYR A 245 -11.09 9.97 -29.68
CA TYR A 245 -10.38 10.73 -28.64
C TYR A 245 -11.17 11.92 -28.10
N GLY A 246 -12.50 11.89 -28.24
CA GLY A 246 -13.35 13.01 -27.82
C GLY A 246 -13.29 14.23 -28.75
N SER A 247 -12.54 14.16 -29.84
CA SER A 247 -12.56 15.17 -30.90
C SER A 247 -13.90 15.16 -31.62
N CYS A 248 -14.40 16.34 -31.99
CA CYS A 248 -15.55 16.47 -32.86
C CYS A 248 -15.18 16.11 -34.30
N GLU A 249 -15.97 15.26 -34.94
CA GLU A 249 -15.85 14.90 -36.36
C GLU A 249 -16.84 15.68 -37.23
N ALA A 250 -17.99 16.11 -36.69
CA ALA A 250 -18.98 16.90 -37.40
C ALA A 250 -19.75 17.83 -36.47
N CYS A 251 -20.01 19.05 -36.94
CA CYS A 251 -20.71 20.09 -36.19
C CYS A 251 -22.12 20.37 -36.75
N GLU A 252 -23.02 20.83 -35.89
CA GLU A 252 -24.39 21.23 -36.18
C GLU A 252 -24.45 22.65 -36.74
N GLY A 253 -25.49 22.94 -37.52
CA GLY A 253 -25.83 24.32 -37.89
C GLY A 253 -24.88 25.01 -38.85
N GLY A 254 -24.12 24.25 -39.67
CA GLY A 254 -23.17 24.81 -40.64
C GLY A 254 -21.88 25.34 -40.01
N LEU A 255 -21.61 24.99 -38.76
CA LEU A 255 -20.32 25.21 -38.10
C LEU A 255 -19.27 24.24 -38.68
N GLU A 256 -18.00 24.63 -38.62
CA GLU A 256 -16.86 23.79 -39.00
C GLU A 256 -16.14 23.27 -37.74
N VAL A 257 -15.57 22.07 -37.80
CA VAL A 257 -14.71 21.53 -36.73
C VAL A 257 -13.44 22.38 -36.69
N SER A 258 -13.05 22.84 -35.50
CA SER A 258 -11.82 23.61 -35.33
C SER A 258 -10.58 22.77 -35.61
N THR A 259 -9.46 23.42 -35.93
CA THR A 259 -8.20 22.72 -36.24
C THR A 259 -7.68 21.82 -35.12
N ASN A 260 -8.02 22.08 -33.86
CA ASN A 260 -7.65 21.20 -32.75
C ASN A 260 -8.65 20.04 -32.53
N GLY A 261 -9.80 20.06 -33.20
CA GLY A 261 -10.84 19.05 -33.09
C GLY A 261 -11.71 19.15 -31.84
N TYR A 262 -11.55 20.17 -30.99
CA TYR A 262 -12.25 20.26 -29.69
C TYR A 262 -13.29 21.37 -29.63
N SER A 263 -13.62 22.01 -30.76
CA SER A 263 -14.68 23.02 -30.84
C SER A 263 -15.36 23.05 -32.20
N CYS A 264 -16.62 23.48 -32.21
CA CYS A 264 -17.37 23.81 -33.43
C CYS A 264 -17.39 25.33 -33.58
N VAL A 265 -16.83 25.83 -34.68
CA VAL A 265 -16.56 27.27 -34.87
C VAL A 265 -17.15 27.78 -36.18
N THR A 266 -17.47 29.08 -36.22
CA THR A 266 -17.75 29.77 -37.49
C THR A 266 -16.45 30.02 -38.24
N CYS A 267 -16.46 29.90 -39.57
CA CYS A 267 -15.28 30.14 -40.40
C CYS A 267 -15.60 31.04 -41.59
N ASN A 268 -15.98 32.29 -41.32
CA ASN A 268 -16.32 33.29 -42.34
C ASN A 268 -15.11 34.13 -42.79
N VAL A 269 -13.91 33.57 -42.71
CA VAL A 269 -12.68 34.25 -43.16
C VAL A 269 -12.45 33.91 -44.63
N LYS A 270 -12.36 34.95 -45.47
CA LYS A 270 -12.08 34.78 -46.89
C LYS A 270 -10.76 34.02 -47.07
N ASP A 271 -10.77 33.04 -47.98
CA ASP A 271 -9.60 32.22 -48.34
C ASP A 271 -9.04 31.38 -47.17
N CYS A 272 -9.88 31.08 -46.17
CA CYS A 272 -9.52 30.21 -45.06
C CYS A 272 -9.91 28.74 -45.31
N LEU A 273 -8.95 27.84 -45.10
CA LEU A 273 -9.16 26.39 -45.21
C LEU A 273 -9.73 25.81 -43.91
N SER A 274 -9.22 26.24 -42.76
CA SER A 274 -9.65 25.76 -41.44
C SER A 274 -9.50 26.85 -40.37
N CYS A 275 -10.47 26.94 -39.47
CA CYS A 275 -10.48 27.92 -38.38
C CYS A 275 -10.09 27.28 -37.04
N SER A 276 -9.35 28.02 -36.20
CA SER A 276 -8.99 27.59 -34.84
C SER A 276 -9.96 28.11 -33.78
N ALA A 277 -10.60 29.25 -34.05
CA ALA A 277 -11.69 29.84 -33.26
C ALA A 277 -12.70 30.51 -34.21
N ASN A 278 -13.81 31.02 -33.68
CA ASN A 278 -14.83 31.74 -34.45
C ASN A 278 -14.19 32.85 -35.29
N ASP A 279 -14.27 32.69 -36.61
CA ASP A 279 -13.76 33.60 -37.62
C ASP A 279 -12.25 33.91 -37.47
N MET A 280 -11.49 32.97 -36.91
CA MET A 280 -10.04 33.05 -36.77
C MET A 280 -9.36 31.93 -37.56
N CYS A 281 -8.77 32.29 -38.69
CA CYS A 281 -8.16 31.33 -39.60
C CYS A 281 -6.87 30.73 -39.04
N SER A 282 -6.80 29.40 -39.01
CA SER A 282 -5.60 28.65 -38.64
C SER A 282 -4.76 28.30 -39.85
N GLU A 283 -5.41 27.99 -40.98
CA GLU A 283 -4.76 27.61 -42.22
C GLU A 283 -5.40 28.34 -43.38
N TYR A 284 -4.63 29.17 -44.07
CA TYR A 284 -5.08 29.85 -45.28
C TYR A 284 -4.86 28.96 -46.49
N LEU A 285 -5.79 29.02 -47.45
CA LEU A 285 -5.54 28.52 -48.79
C LEU A 285 -4.35 29.32 -49.35
N ARG A 286 -3.18 28.68 -49.47
CA ARG A 286 -2.09 29.26 -50.26
C ARG A 286 -2.62 29.36 -51.69
N GLU A 287 -2.96 30.58 -52.11
CA GLU A 287 -3.72 30.79 -53.34
C GLU A 287 -3.00 30.28 -54.60
N ASP A 288 -1.68 30.08 -54.56
CA ASP A 288 -0.95 29.54 -55.70
C ASP A 288 0.13 28.53 -55.27
N ILE A 289 -0.11 27.24 -55.56
CA ILE A 289 0.99 26.29 -55.75
C ILE A 289 1.42 26.43 -57.20
N CYS A 290 2.48 27.21 -57.42
CA CYS A 290 3.12 27.30 -58.73
C CYS A 290 4.13 26.16 -58.85
N ASP A 291 4.02 25.37 -59.92
CA ASP A 291 5.06 24.43 -60.30
C ASP A 291 6.20 25.22 -60.97
N TYR A 292 7.31 25.37 -60.25
CA TYR A 292 8.48 26.12 -60.70
C TYR A 292 9.11 25.58 -61.99
N ASN A 293 8.87 24.32 -62.34
CA ASN A 293 9.42 23.72 -63.56
C ASN A 293 8.57 24.00 -64.80
N THR A 294 7.26 24.18 -64.63
CA THR A 294 6.32 24.36 -65.74
C THR A 294 5.77 25.78 -65.84
N GLY A 295 5.99 26.62 -64.82
CA GLY A 295 5.49 28.00 -64.77
C GLY A 295 3.96 28.08 -64.67
N SER A 296 3.30 26.96 -64.37
CA SER A 296 1.85 26.88 -64.25
C SER A 296 1.45 27.01 -62.78
N CYS A 297 0.58 27.98 -62.48
CA CYS A 297 -0.01 28.14 -61.16
C CYS A 297 -1.44 27.63 -61.22
N MET A 298 -1.78 26.67 -60.35
CA MET A 298 -3.14 26.16 -60.22
C MET A 298 -3.81 26.83 -59.04
N ARG A 299 -4.91 27.56 -59.31
CA ARG A 299 -5.73 28.18 -58.26
C ARG A 299 -6.55 27.09 -57.58
N LEU A 300 -6.26 26.79 -56.33
CA LEU A 300 -7.04 25.85 -55.52
C LEU A 300 -8.35 26.52 -55.10
N VAL A 301 -9.43 26.25 -55.84
CA VAL A 301 -10.78 26.68 -55.45
C VAL A 301 -11.32 25.68 -54.43
N LYS A 302 -11.76 26.16 -53.25
CA LYS A 302 -12.42 25.32 -52.22
C LYS A 302 -13.52 24.51 -52.91
N PRO A 303 -13.51 23.17 -52.86
CA PRO A 303 -14.51 22.37 -53.56
C PRO A 303 -15.89 22.77 -53.05
N GLN A 304 -16.74 23.32 -53.92
CA GLN A 304 -18.13 23.58 -53.55
C GLN A 304 -18.79 22.25 -53.21
N GLN A 305 -19.13 22.08 -51.94
CA GLN A 305 -19.67 20.84 -51.35
C GLN A 305 -21.06 20.44 -51.88
N ASN A 306 -21.60 21.14 -52.89
CA ASN A 306 -22.95 20.97 -53.42
C ASN A 306 -22.98 20.53 -54.90
N SER A 307 -22.09 19.62 -55.30
CA SER A 307 -22.19 18.99 -56.63
C SER A 307 -22.84 17.60 -56.52
N PRO A 308 -24.06 17.37 -57.05
CA PRO A 308 -24.69 16.04 -57.04
C PRO A 308 -23.98 15.00 -57.93
N LEU A 309 -23.00 15.43 -58.74
CA LEU A 309 -22.23 14.56 -59.63
C LEU A 309 -21.15 13.74 -58.91
N THR A 310 -20.54 14.26 -57.84
CA THR A 310 -19.52 13.50 -57.09
C THR A 310 -20.13 12.36 -56.28
N LEU A 311 -21.35 12.55 -55.74
CA LEU A 311 -22.07 11.46 -55.06
C LEU A 311 -22.45 10.33 -56.03
N ALA A 312 -22.87 10.67 -57.26
CA ALA A 312 -23.20 9.67 -58.27
C ALA A 312 -21.98 8.83 -58.69
N VAL A 313 -20.81 9.46 -58.84
CA VAL A 313 -19.56 8.74 -59.18
C VAL A 313 -19.13 7.84 -58.03
N ILE A 314 -19.21 8.30 -56.78
CA ILE A 314 -18.86 7.48 -55.60
C ILE A 314 -19.83 6.29 -55.48
N VAL A 315 -21.13 6.48 -55.68
CA VAL A 315 -22.11 5.37 -55.64
C VAL A 315 -21.83 4.34 -56.74
N VAL A 316 -21.48 4.78 -57.95
CA VAL A 316 -21.13 3.86 -59.06
C VAL A 316 -19.83 3.10 -58.78
N VAL A 317 -18.80 3.77 -58.23
CA VAL A 317 -17.53 3.12 -57.88
C VAL A 317 -17.71 2.12 -56.74
N VAL A 318 -18.47 2.47 -55.70
CA VAL A 318 -18.79 1.56 -54.59
C VAL A 318 -19.61 0.37 -55.09
N ALA A 319 -20.61 0.60 -55.96
CA ALA A 319 -21.39 -0.49 -56.56
C ALA A 319 -20.50 -1.43 -57.40
N LEU A 320 -19.58 -0.89 -58.21
CA LEU A 320 -18.65 -1.70 -59.00
C LEU A 320 -17.67 -2.49 -58.12
N LEU A 321 -17.20 -1.91 -57.01
CA LEU A 321 -16.33 -2.60 -56.05
C LEU A 321 -17.07 -3.71 -55.31
N VAL A 322 -18.33 -3.49 -54.89
CA VAL A 322 -19.17 -4.52 -54.27
C VAL A 322 -19.44 -5.66 -55.25
N VAL A 323 -19.79 -5.36 -56.51
CA VAL A 323 -19.99 -6.38 -57.55
C VAL A 323 -18.68 -7.16 -57.81
N SER A 324 -17.54 -6.49 -57.85
CA SER A 324 -16.22 -7.13 -58.01
C SER A 324 -15.89 -8.10 -56.85
N GLN A 325 -16.17 -7.71 -55.61
CA GLN A 325 -15.95 -8.57 -54.44
C GLN A 325 -16.93 -9.76 -54.40
N CYS A 326 -18.19 -9.57 -54.82
CA CYS A 326 -19.15 -10.67 -54.96
C CYS A 326 -18.72 -11.69 -56.03
N VAL A 327 -18.18 -11.25 -57.17
CA VAL A 327 -17.67 -12.17 -58.22
C VAL A 327 -16.48 -13.00 -57.71
N ARG A 328 -15.60 -12.40 -56.88
CA ARG A 328 -14.49 -13.14 -56.24
C ARG A 328 -14.97 -14.17 -55.22
N CYS A 329 -16.01 -13.88 -54.44
CA CYS A 329 -16.62 -14.85 -53.53
C CYS A 329 -17.30 -16.02 -54.27
N CYS A 330 -18.00 -15.75 -55.37
CA CYS A 330 -18.63 -16.80 -56.18
C CYS A 330 -17.60 -17.70 -56.87
N ALA A 331 -16.46 -17.16 -57.31
CA ALA A 331 -15.36 -17.95 -57.88
C ALA A 331 -14.69 -18.88 -56.84
N CYS A 332 -14.59 -18.45 -55.57
CA CYS A 332 -14.09 -19.29 -54.48
C CYS A 332 -15.06 -20.41 -54.09
N LEU A 333 -16.37 -20.16 -54.11
CA LEU A 333 -17.37 -21.19 -53.83
C LEU A 333 -17.49 -22.26 -54.93
N ALA A 334 -17.27 -21.89 -56.19
CA ALA A 334 -17.23 -22.85 -57.30
C ALA A 334 -16.01 -23.78 -57.26
N ARG A 335 -14.87 -23.31 -56.72
CA ARG A 335 -13.65 -24.14 -56.56
C ARG A 335 -13.73 -25.15 -55.42
N ARG A 336 -14.66 -24.97 -54.47
CA ARG A 336 -14.83 -25.86 -53.30
C ARG A 336 -15.81 -27.03 -53.53
N ARG A 337 -16.44 -27.13 -54.71
CA ARG A 337 -17.36 -28.23 -55.08
C ARG A 337 -16.77 -29.26 -56.06
N GLY A 338 -15.50 -29.12 -56.43
CA GLY A 338 -14.86 -29.96 -57.48
C GLY A 338 -13.92 -31.05 -57.00
N GLY A 339 -13.83 -31.34 -55.70
CA GLY A 339 -12.92 -32.35 -55.20
C GLY A 339 -13.37 -32.93 -53.87
N GLU A 340 -14.22 -33.96 -53.93
CA GLU A 340 -14.26 -35.12 -53.02
C GLU A 340 -15.51 -35.95 -53.35
N GLU A 341 -15.44 -36.68 -54.47
CA GLU A 341 -16.00 -38.03 -54.51
C GLU A 341 -14.82 -38.97 -54.68
N THR A 342 -14.42 -39.66 -53.62
CA THR A 342 -14.10 -41.10 -53.65
C THR A 342 -13.74 -41.62 -52.25
N GLN A 343 -14.31 -42.79 -51.94
CA GLN A 343 -14.09 -43.70 -50.78
C GLN A 343 -14.97 -43.39 -49.54
N ALA A 344 -16.10 -44.11 -49.34
CA ALA A 344 -16.23 -45.46 -48.75
C ALA A 344 -15.84 -45.49 -47.26
N LEU A 345 -16.49 -46.14 -46.29
CA LEU A 345 -17.66 -47.02 -46.13
C LEU A 345 -17.84 -47.14 -44.59
N LEU A 346 -18.97 -47.68 -44.13
CA LEU A 346 -19.18 -48.44 -42.87
C LEU A 346 -19.69 -47.77 -41.58
N VAL A 347 -20.85 -48.32 -41.18
CA VAL A 347 -21.62 -48.34 -39.92
C VAL A 347 -22.65 -47.23 -39.72
#